data_AF-A0A1G8RY45-F1
#
_entry.id   AF-A0A1G8RY45-F1
#
_cell.length_a   1.000
_cell.length_b   1.000
_cell.length_c   1.000
_cell.angle_alpha   90.00
_cell.angle_beta   90.00
_cell.angle_gamma   90.00
#
_symmetry.space_group_name_H-M   'P 1'
#
loop_
_entity.id
_entity.type
_entity.pdbx_description
1 polymer ?
#
loop_
_entity_poly.entity_id
_entity_poly.type
_entity_poly.pdbx_seq_one_letter_code
_entity_poly.pdbx_strand_id
1 'polypeptide(L)' 'MRFMVLVRSPSPLTALHGDALLRAGVLLDAGDLVPDACGVSGYWLIDVRDREEAVERMKRIALPACVVEIRQVAVV' A
#
# COMPACT_ATOMS: atom_id res chain seq x y z
N MET A 1 -11.52 -7.10 5.33
CA MET A 1 -10.88 -6.32 6.42
C MET A 1 -10.05 -5.23 5.77
N ARG A 2 -10.10 -4.00 6.28
CA ARG A 2 -9.37 -2.88 5.69
C ARG A 2 -7.97 -2.75 6.26
N PHE A 3 -6.99 -2.61 5.38
CA PHE A 3 -5.60 -2.36 5.75
C PHE A 3 -5.07 -1.12 5.03
N MET A 4 -4.43 -0.24 5.80
CA MET A 4 -3.62 0.85 5.29
C MET A 4 -2.20 0.33 5.09
N VAL A 5 -1.67 0.51 3.90
CA VAL A 5 -0.30 0.19 3.55
C VAL A 5 0.42 1.50 3.29
N LEU A 6 1.42 1.83 4.11
CA LEU A 6 2.27 3.00 3.93
C LEU A 6 3.58 2.56 3.30
N VAL A 7 4.00 3.26 2.25
CA VAL A 7 5.24 2.96 1.53
C VAL A 7 6.26 4.04 1.84
N ARG A 8 7.47 3.62 2.23
CA ARG A 8 8.63 4.47 2.44
C ARG A 8 9.67 4.14 1.38
N SER A 9 9.89 5.09 0.49
CA SER A 9 10.82 4.97 -0.64
C SER A 9 11.47 6.33 -0.92
N PRO A 10 12.71 6.36 -1.44
CA PRO A 10 13.32 7.58 -1.95
C PRO A 10 12.59 8.18 -3.17
N SER A 11 11.70 7.41 -3.82
CA SER A 11 10.91 7.86 -4.97
C SER A 11 9.39 7.66 -4.74
N PRO A 12 8.53 8.45 -5.41
CA PRO A 12 7.08 8.20 -5.46
C PRO A 12 6.83 6.87 -6.17
N LEU A 13 6.06 5.97 -5.55
CA LEU A 13 5.88 4.60 -6.06
C LEU A 13 4.44 4.11 -6.08
N THR A 14 3.52 4.79 -5.38
CA THR A 14 2.20 4.20 -5.12
C THR A 14 1.28 4.28 -6.32
N ALA A 15 1.44 5.29 -7.18
CA ALA A 15 0.77 5.32 -8.48
C ALA A 15 1.30 4.26 -9.47
N LEU A 16 2.58 3.86 -9.38
CA LEU A 16 3.21 2.96 -10.36
C LEU A 16 2.87 1.47 -10.17
N HIS A 17 2.39 1.07 -8.98
CA HIS A 17 2.20 -0.34 -8.64
C HIS A 17 0.78 -0.70 -8.16
N GLY A 18 -0.14 0.28 -8.13
CA GLY A 18 -1.54 0.07 -7.72
C GLY A 18 -2.35 -0.81 -8.68
N ASP A 19 -1.93 -0.92 -9.94
CA ASP A 19 -2.61 -1.68 -11.00
C ASP A 19 -2.89 -3.15 -10.63
N ALA A 20 -1.95 -3.81 -9.95
CA ALA A 20 -2.13 -5.21 -9.55
C ALA A 20 -3.21 -5.36 -8.47
N LEU A 21 -3.29 -4.40 -7.54
CA LEU A 21 -4.29 -4.38 -6.47
C LEU A 21 -5.66 -3.99 -7.04
N LEU A 22 -5.68 -3.04 -7.97
CA LEU A 22 -6.89 -2.62 -8.69
C LEU A 22 -7.47 -3.77 -9.51
N ARG A 23 -6.66 -4.45 -10.33
CA ARG A 23 -7.11 -5.60 -11.13
C ARG A 23 -7.60 -6.77 -10.27
N ALA A 24 -7.05 -6.92 -9.07
CA ALA A 24 -7.51 -7.94 -8.12
C ALA A 24 -8.78 -7.53 -7.37
N GLY A 25 -9.32 -6.33 -7.57
CA GLY A 25 -10.54 -5.84 -6.93
C GLY A 25 -10.39 -5.56 -5.44
N VAL A 26 -9.15 -5.42 -4.94
CA VAL A 26 -8.88 -5.22 -3.50
C VAL A 26 -8.46 -3.79 -3.17
N LEU A 27 -8.17 -2.95 -4.16
CA LEU A 27 -7.77 -1.57 -3.94
C LEU A 27 -9.00 -0.70 -3.68
N LEU A 28 -9.05 -0.06 -2.51
CA LEU A 28 -10.09 0.91 -2.14
C LEU A 28 -9.66 2.35 -2.45
N ASP A 29 -8.40 2.68 -2.16
CA ASP A 29 -7.83 4.00 -2.39
C ASP A 29 -6.30 3.94 -2.53
N ALA A 30 -5.70 4.92 -3.19
CA ALA A 30 -4.27 5.04 -3.38
C ALA A 30 -3.86 6.51 -3.56
N GLY A 31 -2.69 6.87 -3.04
CA GLY A 31 -2.17 8.22 -3.25
C GLY A 31 -0.69 8.33 -2.94
N ASP A 32 0.03 9.02 -3.82
CA ASP A 32 1.38 9.49 -3.52
C ASP A 32 1.28 10.68 -2.56
N LEU A 33 2.16 10.71 -1.56
CA LEU A 33 2.24 11.83 -0.63
C LEU A 33 3.24 12.86 -1.15
N VAL A 34 3.08 14.10 -0.70
CA VAL A 34 4.06 15.16 -0.98
C VAL A 34 5.45 14.74 -0.48
N PRO A 35 6.52 15.16 -1.19
CA PRO A 35 7.89 14.98 -0.70
C PRO A 35 8.03 15.47 0.76
N ASP A 36 8.87 14.80 1.53
CA ASP A 36 9.14 15.09 2.95
C ASP A 36 8.01 14.81 3.96
N ALA A 37 6.99 14.03 3.58
CA ALA A 37 5.95 13.52 4.50
C ALA A 37 6.51 12.46 5.48
N CYS A 38 7.41 12.87 6.39
CA CYS A 38 8.06 12.02 7.39
C CYS A 38 8.66 10.73 6.80
N GLY A 39 9.17 10.79 5.57
CA GLY A 39 9.76 9.66 4.85
C GLY A 39 8.75 8.62 4.31
N VAL A 40 7.45 8.94 4.28
CA VAL A 40 6.43 8.14 3.60
C VAL A 40 6.20 8.75 2.22
N SER A 41 6.31 7.94 1.17
CA SER A 41 6.15 8.38 -0.23
C SER A 41 4.74 8.14 -0.78
N GLY A 42 3.94 7.30 -0.14
CA GLY A 42 2.55 7.11 -0.51
C GLY A 42 1.84 6.05 0.31
N TYR A 43 0.59 5.79 -0.04
CA TYR A 43 -0.23 4.77 0.60
C TYR A 43 -1.12 3.99 -0.37
N TRP A 44 -1.55 2.80 0.09
CA TRP A 44 -2.70 2.08 -0.43
C TRP A 44 -3.66 1.74 0.70
N LEU A 45 -4.96 1.90 0.45
CA LEU A 45 -6.01 1.34 1.28
C LEU A 45 -6.57 0.11 0.56
N ILE A 46 -6.50 -1.05 1.19
CA ILE A 46 -6.94 -2.32 0.60
C ILE A 46 -8.00 -3.02 1.45
N ASP A 47 -8.90 -3.76 0.81
CA ASP A 47 -9.82 -4.69 1.45
C ASP A 47 -9.44 -6.13 1.13
N VAL A 48 -8.99 -6.86 2.15
CA VAL A 48 -8.51 -8.24 2.05
C VAL A 48 -9.01 -9.06 3.24
N ARG A 49 -8.94 -10.39 3.16
CA ARG A 49 -9.51 -11.27 4.19
C ARG A 49 -8.85 -11.08 5.56
N ASP A 50 -7.54 -10.98 5.58
CA ASP A 50 -6.72 -10.95 6.78
C ASP A 50 -5.35 -10.30 6.54
N ARG A 51 -4.54 -10.21 7.61
CA ARG A 51 -3.19 -9.62 7.57
C ARG A 51 -2.22 -10.42 6.72
N GLU A 52 -2.39 -11.74 6.64
CA GLU A 52 -1.51 -12.61 5.86
C GLU A 52 -1.70 -12.35 4.36
N GLU A 53 -2.95 -12.23 3.91
CA GLU A 53 -3.26 -11.85 2.54
C GLU A 53 -2.68 -10.46 2.20
N ALA A 54 -2.78 -9.49 3.11
CA ALA A 54 -2.18 -8.17 2.92
C ALA A 54 -0.66 -8.27 2.67
N VAL A 55 0.04 -9.03 3.52
CA VAL A 55 1.50 -9.24 3.42
C VAL A 55 1.87 -9.95 2.12
N GLU A 56 1.18 -11.04 1.78
CA GLU A 56 1.47 -11.82 0.56
C GLU A 56 1.26 -11.01 -0.71
N ARG A 57 0.24 -10.13 -0.73
CA ARG A 57 0.06 -9.20 -1.84
C ARG A 57 1.19 -8.20 -1.95
N MET A 58 1.66 -7.63 -0.82
CA MET A 58 2.78 -6.69 -0.84
C MET A 58 4.09 -7.34 -1.32
N LYS A 59 4.34 -8.61 -0.97
CA LYS A 59 5.50 -9.36 -1.47
C LYS A 59 5.47 -9.58 -2.99
N ARG A 60 4.29 -9.65 -3.60
CA ARG A 60 4.13 -9.84 -5.06
C ARG A 60 4.31 -8.56 -5.86
N ILE A 61 4.22 -7.40 -5.20
CA ILE A 61 4.51 -6.13 -5.86
C ILE A 61 6.03 -5.99 -5.93
N ALA A 62 6.55 -5.82 -7.14
CA ALA A 62 7.97 -5.55 -7.38
C ALA A 62 8.32 -4.12 -6.95
N LEU A 63 8.36 -3.88 -5.63
CA LEU A 63 8.87 -2.64 -5.09
C LEU A 63 10.41 -2.65 -5.15
N PRO A 64 11.08 -1.55 -5.53
CA PRO A 64 12.52 -1.38 -5.29
C PRO A 64 12.80 -1.44 -3.77
N ALA A 65 14.02 -1.18 -3.31
CA ALA A 65 14.35 -1.22 -1.87
C ALA A 65 13.50 -0.21 -1.05
N CYS A 66 12.33 -0.66 -0.61
CA CYS A 66 11.28 0.12 0.06
C CYS A 66 10.93 -0.55 1.37
N VAL A 67 10.56 0.25 2.36
CA VAL A 67 9.95 -0.25 3.59
C VAL A 67 8.44 -0.07 3.48
N VAL A 68 7.70 -1.14 3.72
CA VAL A 68 6.24 -1.14 3.70
C VAL A 68 5.73 -1.39 5.11
N GLU A 69 4.83 -0.53 5.56
CA GLU A 69 4.15 -0.65 6.84
C GLU A 69 2.68 -0.99 6.62
N ILE A 70 2.20 -2.07 7.25
CA ILE A 70 0.83 -2.58 7.07
C ILE A 70 0.09 -2.45 8.39
N ARG A 71 -0.99 -1.66 8.40
CA ARG A 71 -1.84 -1.42 9.57
C ARG A 71 -3.29 -1.76 9.28
N GLN A 72 -3.95 -2.46 10.19
CA GLN A 72 -5.40 -2.68 10.11
C GLN A 72 -6.14 -1.38 10.46
N VAL A 73 -7.22 -1.09 9.73
CA VAL A 73 -8.05 0.10 9.92
C VAL A 73 -9.45 -0.31 10.36
N ALA A 74 -10.01 0.43 11.31
CA ALA A 74 -11.41 0.27 11.70
C ALA A 74 -12.35 0.84 10.62
N VAL A 75 -13.52 0.22 10.46
CA VAL A 75 -14.65 0.76 9.70
C VAL A 75 -15.67 1.25 10.72
N VAL A 76 -15.94 2.54 10.72
CA VAL A 76 -16.90 3.22 11.62
C VAL A 76 -18.04 3.83 10.83
#